data_AF-A0A353EBQ8-F1
#
_entry.id   AF-A0A353EBQ8-F1
#
_cell.length_a   1.000
_cell.length_b   1.000
_cell.length_c   1.000
_cell.angle_alpha   90.00
_cell.angle_beta   90.00
_cell.angle_gamma   90.00
#
_symmetry.space_group_name_H-M   'P 1'
#
loop_
_entity.id
_entity.type
_entity.pdbx_description
1 polymer ?
#
loop_
_entity_poly.entity_id
_entity_poly.type
_entity_poly.pdbx_seq_one_letter_code
_entity_poly.pdbx_strand_id
1 'polypeptide(L)'
;MKIKRSHYLQGILLTGALSCYSLSAYADAPAITTFADQQIQQGDTLVVPAKLSNANKAGTVNWSKAFGPDDVKVNPLTGTVTWQIPDNLPSESFYIGVRSSNLEGADIDTFIVHVGVSKVVYIGPNETLKNFNEALGAWKEPGKNYREPGTTFVVRNGEYSGENWILGITPSGQFFSLPNGNENMYTTLMAEDPGQVRLSGGARLMAEAGIDEVAYWAIKGFFMNKGRIGADGSNCNGEEACKPHHMKFIRNGIYQDHSNSYFGTGHSNYILFENNFSYGGNRAKFLAYKTKNVIFRRNIGRFDHNEKHTGPKNTFSLYTSIDVAAQNNIVVDGDTKEFAEYGELMGEFACPTTVGESRTVWDRNIQLNSDHPNSNLDLQAGKCDATIRDVVSWDIKAPFVVMTRSPSLFDHATFGAIHPDDTPLVLFNGWPGRNARGITNSIIHDVSKGPLLEGFATGTTTDLDGNSMTRFGVDTVNIDDFSGAMALDSSTVNTTKLTYIDPMWSTSNPTGGMRYLVRMEANSNMSGKAKDKKTFGKKIKDISNDTSTLYSLNKNIISSAEKSAVSGSINNTEVRGQFTTLATADLNMRTYDIIDLDRLRFAT
;
A
#
# COMPACT_ATOMS: atom_id res chain seq x y z
N MET A 1 -62.54 66.31 -5.77
CA MET A 1 -63.46 67.21 -6.52
C MET A 1 -63.97 66.44 -7.76
N LYS A 2 -64.95 66.98 -8.50
CA LYS A 2 -65.53 66.46 -9.78
C LYS A 2 -64.45 66.08 -10.83
N ILE A 3 -64.62 65.17 -11.82
CA ILE A 3 -65.72 64.27 -12.24
C ILE A 3 -65.21 63.14 -13.20
N LYS A 4 -66.06 62.12 -13.44
CA LYS A 4 -66.18 61.10 -14.55
C LYS A 4 -65.35 61.35 -15.85
N ARG A 5 -65.03 60.38 -16.74
CA ARG A 5 -65.42 58.95 -17.00
C ARG A 5 -64.19 58.27 -17.73
N SER A 6 -64.15 57.14 -18.45
CA SER A 6 -65.12 56.14 -19.01
C SER A 6 -64.43 54.80 -19.37
N HIS A 7 -65.22 53.79 -19.80
CA HIS A 7 -64.76 52.47 -20.27
C HIS A 7 -64.11 52.50 -21.67
N TYR A 8 -63.30 51.47 -22.00
CA TYR A 8 -63.74 50.39 -22.90
C TYR A 8 -62.89 49.12 -22.74
N LEU A 9 -63.46 47.96 -23.10
CA LEU A 9 -62.75 46.67 -23.17
C LEU A 9 -61.97 46.55 -24.48
N GLN A 10 -60.77 45.99 -24.41
CA GLN A 10 -60.31 44.99 -25.37
C GLN A 10 -59.69 43.82 -24.60
N GLY A 11 -60.14 42.60 -24.90
CA GLY A 11 -59.62 41.38 -24.27
C GLY A 11 -58.53 40.76 -25.11
N ILE A 12 -57.43 40.34 -24.48
CA ILE A 12 -56.45 39.43 -25.06
C ILE A 12 -56.50 38.14 -24.23
N LEU A 13 -56.89 37.03 -24.86
CA LEU A 13 -56.74 35.70 -24.25
C LEU A 13 -55.26 35.33 -24.23
N LEU A 14 -54.60 35.53 -23.08
CA LEU A 14 -53.35 34.85 -22.80
C LEU A 14 -53.66 33.45 -22.25
N THR A 15 -53.72 32.47 -23.15
CA THR A 15 -53.59 31.04 -22.78
C THR A 15 -52.14 30.76 -22.38
N GLY A 16 -51.72 31.28 -21.22
CA GLY A 16 -50.43 31.00 -20.62
C GLY A 16 -50.38 29.52 -20.22
N ALA A 17 -49.39 28.78 -20.73
CA ALA A 17 -49.27 27.36 -20.47
C ALA A 17 -49.06 27.09 -18.98
N LEU A 18 -49.73 26.05 -18.44
CA LEU A 18 -49.21 25.39 -17.25
C LEU A 18 -47.83 24.82 -17.63
N SER A 19 -46.78 25.42 -17.09
CA SER A 19 -45.47 24.80 -17.13
C SER A 19 -45.53 23.56 -16.23
N CYS A 20 -45.70 22.40 -16.84
CA CYS A 20 -45.46 21.12 -16.19
C CYS A 20 -43.96 21.00 -15.90
N TYR A 21 -43.52 21.67 -14.83
CA TYR A 21 -42.37 21.24 -14.07
C TYR A 21 -42.67 19.82 -13.58
N SER A 22 -42.25 18.84 -14.37
CA SER A 22 -42.07 17.50 -13.88
C SER A 22 -41.13 17.62 -12.68
N LEU A 23 -41.65 17.33 -11.49
CA LEU A 23 -40.82 17.04 -10.33
C LEU A 23 -40.05 15.77 -10.66
N SER A 24 -38.89 15.95 -11.30
CA SER A 24 -37.83 14.96 -11.33
C SER A 24 -37.53 14.64 -9.88
N ALA A 25 -38.02 13.48 -9.41
CA ALA A 25 -37.61 12.96 -8.13
C ALA A 25 -36.11 12.70 -8.24
N TYR A 26 -35.32 13.58 -7.65
CA TYR A 26 -33.89 13.34 -7.45
C TYR A 26 -33.73 12.00 -6.75
N ALA A 27 -32.70 11.25 -7.14
CA ALA A 27 -32.45 9.99 -6.47
C ALA A 27 -31.99 10.27 -5.03
N ASP A 28 -32.26 9.34 -4.11
CA ASP A 28 -31.48 9.31 -2.87
C ASP A 28 -30.09 8.74 -3.22
N ALA A 29 -29.04 9.07 -2.45
CA ALA A 29 -27.81 8.28 -2.46
C ALA A 29 -28.16 6.81 -2.11
N PRO A 30 -27.53 5.80 -2.75
CA PRO A 30 -27.88 4.41 -2.48
C PRO A 30 -27.52 4.04 -1.03
N ALA A 31 -28.36 3.26 -0.37
CA ALA A 31 -28.12 2.76 0.98
C ALA A 31 -28.29 1.24 1.02
N ILE A 32 -27.19 0.52 1.22
CA ILE A 32 -27.12 -0.94 1.21
C ILE A 32 -27.90 -1.51 2.41
N THR A 33 -28.49 -2.69 2.23
CA THR A 33 -29.01 -3.49 3.36
C THR A 33 -27.90 -4.38 3.85
N THR A 34 -27.49 -4.20 5.12
CA THR A 34 -26.37 -4.88 5.76
C THR A 34 -26.29 -6.36 5.41
N PHE A 35 -25.16 -6.77 4.82
CA PHE A 35 -24.85 -8.17 4.55
C PHE A 35 -24.73 -8.96 5.87
N ALA A 36 -25.11 -10.23 5.84
CA ALA A 36 -24.79 -11.16 6.91
C ALA A 36 -23.46 -11.86 6.59
N ASP A 37 -22.69 -12.20 7.63
CA ASP A 37 -21.49 -13.04 7.48
C ASP A 37 -21.83 -14.39 6.82
N GLN A 38 -20.87 -14.92 6.07
CA GLN A 38 -21.03 -16.10 5.23
C GLN A 38 -20.11 -17.23 5.69
N GLN A 39 -20.63 -18.46 5.71
CA GLN A 39 -19.85 -19.67 5.99
C GLN A 39 -19.81 -20.53 4.73
N ILE A 40 -18.61 -20.94 4.30
CA ILE A 40 -18.40 -21.69 3.04
C ILE A 40 -17.21 -22.64 3.18
N GLN A 41 -17.09 -23.66 2.33
CA GLN A 41 -15.92 -24.55 2.26
C GLN A 41 -15.00 -24.20 1.09
N GLN A 42 -13.80 -24.78 1.10
CA GLN A 42 -12.93 -24.84 -0.07
C GLN A 42 -13.62 -25.54 -1.25
N GLY A 43 -13.40 -25.06 -2.47
CA GLY A 43 -13.99 -25.61 -3.70
C GLY A 43 -15.42 -25.16 -4.03
N ASP A 44 -16.16 -24.61 -3.07
CA ASP A 44 -17.51 -24.06 -3.31
C ASP A 44 -17.46 -22.72 -4.09
N THR A 45 -18.60 -22.33 -4.67
CA THR A 45 -18.81 -20.98 -5.22
C THR A 45 -19.66 -20.13 -4.25
N LEU A 46 -19.07 -19.07 -3.68
CA LEU A 46 -19.82 -18.05 -2.95
C LEU A 46 -20.66 -17.22 -3.93
N VAL A 47 -21.95 -17.04 -3.61
CA VAL A 47 -22.85 -16.13 -4.34
C VAL A 47 -23.72 -15.36 -3.34
N VAL A 48 -23.50 -14.05 -3.19
CA VAL A 48 -24.26 -13.20 -2.25
C VAL A 48 -24.97 -12.07 -3.01
N PRO A 49 -26.31 -12.00 -3.03
CA PRO A 49 -27.03 -10.92 -3.69
C PRO A 49 -27.08 -9.65 -2.81
N ALA A 50 -26.60 -8.54 -3.34
CA ALA A 50 -26.77 -7.22 -2.71
C ALA A 50 -28.24 -6.78 -2.73
N LYS A 51 -28.59 -5.89 -1.79
CA LYS A 51 -29.90 -5.22 -1.70
C LYS A 51 -29.71 -3.78 -1.26
N LEU A 52 -30.63 -2.90 -1.65
CA LEU A 52 -30.70 -1.52 -1.18
C LEU A 52 -31.94 -1.36 -0.30
N SER A 53 -31.77 -0.75 0.87
CA SER A 53 -32.86 -0.38 1.77
C SER A 53 -33.79 0.67 1.13
N ASN A 54 -33.24 1.51 0.24
CA ASN A 54 -33.94 2.57 -0.48
C ASN A 54 -34.03 2.31 -2.00
N ALA A 55 -34.09 1.05 -2.45
CA ALA A 55 -34.09 0.66 -3.87
C ALA A 55 -35.07 1.46 -4.77
N ASN A 56 -36.27 1.76 -4.26
CA ASN A 56 -37.30 2.52 -4.98
C ASN A 56 -36.98 4.02 -5.18
N LYS A 57 -35.89 4.50 -4.60
CA LYS A 57 -35.43 5.90 -4.67
C LYS A 57 -34.01 6.07 -5.19
N ALA A 58 -33.13 5.08 -5.00
CA ALA A 58 -31.72 5.18 -5.38
C ALA A 58 -31.48 5.28 -6.90
N GLY A 59 -32.50 5.05 -7.72
CA GLY A 59 -32.44 5.18 -9.18
C GLY A 59 -31.54 4.11 -9.80
N THR A 60 -30.73 4.52 -10.78
CA THR A 60 -29.69 3.66 -11.37
C THR A 60 -28.44 3.69 -10.50
N VAL A 61 -27.99 2.51 -10.07
CA VAL A 61 -26.86 2.35 -9.13
C VAL A 61 -25.80 1.46 -9.76
N ASN A 62 -24.57 1.97 -9.79
CA ASN A 62 -23.38 1.22 -10.17
C ASN A 62 -22.80 0.52 -8.94
N TRP A 63 -22.35 -0.73 -9.10
CA TRP A 63 -21.77 -1.53 -8.03
C TRP A 63 -20.31 -1.88 -8.29
N SER A 64 -19.51 -1.98 -7.23
CA SER A 64 -18.10 -2.39 -7.34
C SER A 64 -17.59 -3.08 -6.07
N LYS A 65 -16.51 -3.85 -6.21
CA LYS A 65 -15.74 -4.34 -5.06
C LYS A 65 -14.97 -3.17 -4.47
N ALA A 66 -15.33 -2.73 -3.26
CA ALA A 66 -14.51 -1.79 -2.50
C ALA A 66 -13.22 -2.49 -2.04
N PHE A 67 -13.34 -3.72 -1.52
CA PHE A 67 -12.21 -4.55 -1.13
C PHE A 67 -12.57 -6.03 -0.95
N GLY A 68 -11.54 -6.87 -0.88
CA GLY A 68 -11.62 -8.30 -0.58
C GLY A 68 -10.44 -9.05 -1.22
N PRO A 69 -10.43 -10.39 -1.20
CA PRO A 69 -9.56 -11.22 -2.03
C PRO A 69 -9.67 -10.84 -3.52
N ASP A 70 -8.60 -11.02 -4.29
CA ASP A 70 -8.52 -10.54 -5.68
C ASP A 70 -9.57 -11.21 -6.60
N ASP A 71 -9.85 -12.50 -6.42
CA ASP A 71 -10.81 -13.28 -7.21
C ASP A 71 -12.29 -12.96 -6.95
N VAL A 72 -12.61 -12.27 -5.85
CA VAL A 72 -13.96 -11.79 -5.56
C VAL A 72 -14.39 -10.81 -6.65
N LYS A 73 -15.57 -11.02 -7.23
CA LYS A 73 -16.19 -10.14 -8.23
C LYS A 73 -17.50 -9.60 -7.67
N VAL A 74 -17.81 -8.35 -7.98
CA VAL A 74 -19.13 -7.76 -7.78
C VAL A 74 -19.72 -7.49 -9.16
N ASN A 75 -20.93 -7.96 -9.42
CA ASN A 75 -21.64 -7.65 -10.66
C ASN A 75 -22.00 -6.14 -10.66
N PRO A 76 -21.55 -5.35 -11.66
CA PRO A 76 -21.71 -3.90 -11.62
C PRO A 76 -23.15 -3.40 -11.75
N LEU A 77 -24.08 -4.26 -12.20
CA LEU A 77 -25.50 -3.93 -12.39
C LEU A 77 -26.39 -4.42 -11.24
N THR A 78 -26.02 -5.53 -10.58
CA THR A 78 -26.86 -6.19 -9.57
C THR A 78 -26.25 -6.22 -8.17
N GLY A 79 -25.01 -5.76 -8.00
CA GLY A 79 -24.25 -5.85 -6.76
C GLY A 79 -23.91 -7.27 -6.30
N THR A 80 -24.32 -8.30 -7.05
CA THR A 80 -24.11 -9.71 -6.66
C THR A 80 -22.62 -10.01 -6.54
N VAL A 81 -22.21 -10.37 -5.33
CA VAL A 81 -20.86 -10.86 -5.02
C VAL A 81 -20.74 -12.30 -5.51
N THR A 82 -19.65 -12.62 -6.20
CA THR A 82 -19.30 -13.99 -6.57
C THR A 82 -17.81 -14.26 -6.32
N TRP A 83 -17.50 -15.40 -5.72
CA TRP A 83 -16.11 -15.84 -5.50
C TRP A 83 -16.06 -17.36 -5.58
N GLN A 84 -15.25 -17.90 -6.50
CA GLN A 84 -14.90 -19.31 -6.48
C GLN A 84 -13.81 -19.52 -5.44
N ILE A 85 -14.07 -20.32 -4.41
CA ILE A 85 -13.08 -20.63 -3.38
C ILE A 85 -12.09 -21.65 -3.96
N PRO A 86 -10.76 -21.41 -3.92
CA PRO A 86 -9.77 -22.41 -4.32
C PRO A 86 -9.76 -23.62 -3.37
N ASP A 87 -9.64 -24.82 -3.92
CA ASP A 87 -9.55 -26.08 -3.16
C ASP A 87 -8.39 -26.09 -2.15
N ASN A 88 -7.32 -25.35 -2.47
CA ASN A 88 -6.08 -25.26 -1.70
C ASN A 88 -5.96 -23.96 -0.85
N LEU A 89 -7.04 -23.20 -0.68
CA LEU A 89 -7.02 -22.02 0.20
C LEU A 89 -7.06 -22.49 1.66
N PRO A 90 -6.06 -22.14 2.51
CA PRO A 90 -6.09 -22.49 3.92
C PRO A 90 -7.34 -21.91 4.62
N SER A 91 -7.93 -22.65 5.56
CA SER A 91 -9.11 -22.19 6.29
C SER A 91 -8.81 -20.90 7.04
N GLU A 92 -9.55 -19.83 6.73
CA GLU A 92 -9.27 -18.46 7.16
C GLU A 92 -10.52 -17.58 6.94
N SER A 93 -10.63 -16.46 7.65
CA SER A 93 -11.76 -15.52 7.51
C SER A 93 -11.38 -14.25 6.75
N PHE A 94 -12.21 -13.81 5.80
CA PHE A 94 -11.90 -12.73 4.87
C PHE A 94 -12.99 -11.65 4.84
N TYR A 95 -12.62 -10.37 4.88
CA TYR A 95 -13.55 -9.29 4.58
C TYR A 95 -13.88 -9.22 3.09
N ILE A 96 -15.15 -8.95 2.77
CA ILE A 96 -15.57 -8.42 1.47
C ILE A 96 -16.30 -7.10 1.71
N GLY A 97 -15.83 -6.04 1.05
CA GLY A 97 -16.48 -4.72 1.05
C GLY A 97 -17.10 -4.45 -0.32
N VAL A 98 -18.38 -4.09 -0.35
CA VAL A 98 -19.15 -3.82 -1.56
C VAL A 98 -19.55 -2.35 -1.58
N ARG A 99 -19.21 -1.64 -2.66
CA ARG A 99 -19.63 -0.24 -2.87
C ARG A 99 -20.82 -0.20 -3.81
N SER A 100 -21.79 0.64 -3.47
CA SER A 100 -22.85 1.12 -4.35
C SER A 100 -22.66 2.61 -4.62
N SER A 101 -22.99 3.11 -5.81
CA SER A 101 -22.88 4.53 -6.14
C SER A 101 -23.84 4.98 -7.24
N ASN A 102 -24.28 6.25 -7.16
CA ASN A 102 -24.98 6.96 -8.23
C ASN A 102 -24.43 8.40 -8.33
N LEU A 103 -25.18 9.33 -8.94
CA LEU A 103 -24.77 10.75 -9.06
C LEU A 103 -24.90 11.55 -7.77
N GLU A 104 -25.68 11.05 -6.80
CA GLU A 104 -26.09 11.75 -5.58
C GLU A 104 -25.26 11.31 -4.36
N GLY A 105 -24.58 10.16 -4.46
CA GLY A 105 -23.66 9.67 -3.44
C GLY A 105 -23.22 8.22 -3.63
N ALA A 106 -22.62 7.66 -2.58
CA ALA A 106 -22.19 6.28 -2.52
C ALA A 106 -22.32 5.74 -1.09
N ASP A 107 -22.42 4.41 -0.97
CA ASP A 107 -22.43 3.69 0.30
C ASP A 107 -21.58 2.42 0.18
N ILE A 108 -20.98 1.99 1.29
CA ILE A 108 -20.07 0.86 1.36
C ILE A 108 -20.42 0.01 2.58
N ASP A 109 -20.77 -1.24 2.32
CA ASP A 109 -21.11 -2.23 3.35
C ASP A 109 -20.12 -3.41 3.32
N THR A 110 -19.94 -4.05 4.47
CA THR A 110 -18.88 -5.05 4.69
C THR A 110 -19.44 -6.30 5.36
N PHE A 111 -18.89 -7.47 5.02
CA PHE A 111 -19.16 -8.72 5.72
C PHE A 111 -17.93 -9.63 5.73
N ILE A 112 -17.94 -10.61 6.63
CA ILE A 112 -16.91 -11.63 6.78
C ILE A 112 -17.33 -12.89 6.02
N VAL A 113 -16.39 -13.50 5.31
CA VAL A 113 -16.51 -14.85 4.72
C VAL A 113 -15.58 -15.79 5.47
N HIS A 114 -16.16 -16.71 6.22
CA HIS A 114 -15.50 -17.80 6.93
C HIS A 114 -15.30 -18.97 5.97
N VAL A 115 -14.08 -19.14 5.42
CA VAL A 115 -13.75 -20.25 4.53
C VAL A 115 -13.17 -21.40 5.34
N GLY A 116 -13.85 -22.55 5.38
CA GLY A 116 -13.39 -23.77 6.06
C GLY A 116 -13.12 -23.62 7.57
N VAL A 117 -13.52 -22.50 8.17
CA VAL A 117 -13.37 -22.19 9.60
C VAL A 117 -14.48 -22.90 10.37
N SER A 118 -14.12 -23.82 11.26
CA SER A 118 -15.08 -24.55 12.10
C SER A 118 -15.61 -23.75 13.29
N LYS A 119 -14.93 -22.65 13.66
CA LYS A 119 -15.17 -21.95 14.92
C LYS A 119 -14.95 -20.44 14.80
N VAL A 120 -15.99 -19.69 15.17
CA VAL A 120 -15.97 -18.23 15.30
C VAL A 120 -16.24 -17.85 16.76
N VAL A 121 -15.43 -16.96 17.30
CA VAL A 121 -15.45 -16.53 18.71
C VAL A 121 -15.48 -15.01 18.76
N TYR A 122 -16.51 -14.43 19.36
CA TYR A 122 -16.65 -12.98 19.48
C TYR A 122 -16.03 -12.46 20.78
N ILE A 123 -15.35 -11.31 20.71
CA ILE A 123 -14.68 -10.64 21.83
C ILE A 123 -15.20 -9.19 21.93
N GLY A 124 -15.59 -8.75 23.13
CA GLY A 124 -15.93 -7.36 23.41
C GLY A 124 -16.78 -7.19 24.68
N PRO A 125 -17.03 -5.95 25.15
CA PRO A 125 -17.72 -5.68 26.42
C PRO A 125 -19.11 -6.32 26.57
N ASN A 126 -19.81 -6.57 25.45
CA ASN A 126 -21.13 -7.20 25.43
C ASN A 126 -21.09 -8.73 25.22
N GLU A 127 -19.95 -9.30 24.82
CA GLU A 127 -19.78 -10.72 24.50
C GLU A 127 -19.51 -11.59 25.73
N THR A 128 -19.46 -12.91 25.56
CA THR A 128 -19.04 -13.85 26.63
C THR A 128 -17.59 -13.64 27.07
N LEU A 129 -16.71 -13.21 26.15
CA LEU A 129 -15.30 -12.91 26.39
C LEU A 129 -15.09 -11.41 26.22
N LYS A 130 -14.70 -10.70 27.29
CA LYS A 130 -14.73 -9.23 27.31
C LYS A 130 -13.49 -8.57 26.69
N ASN A 131 -12.38 -9.30 26.60
CA ASN A 131 -11.05 -8.79 26.26
C ASN A 131 -10.10 -9.94 25.85
N PHE A 132 -8.85 -9.62 25.48
CA PHE A 132 -7.85 -10.63 25.08
C PHE A 132 -7.39 -11.50 26.25
N ASN A 133 -7.33 -10.97 27.48
CA ASN A 133 -6.86 -11.75 28.63
C ASN A 133 -7.82 -12.92 28.92
N GLU A 134 -9.12 -12.69 28.81
CA GLU A 134 -10.15 -13.73 28.94
C GLU A 134 -10.15 -14.72 27.75
N ALA A 135 -10.03 -14.21 26.51
CA ALA A 135 -10.08 -15.04 25.31
C ALA A 135 -8.82 -15.90 25.08
N LEU A 136 -7.64 -15.38 25.43
CA LEU A 136 -6.33 -15.96 25.09
C LEU A 136 -5.60 -16.54 26.31
N GLY A 137 -5.82 -15.96 27.51
CA GLY A 137 -5.20 -16.39 28.76
C GLY A 137 -5.78 -17.68 29.35
N ALA A 138 -7.01 -18.04 28.98
CA ALA A 138 -7.74 -19.21 29.47
C ALA A 138 -7.11 -20.60 29.12
N TRP A 139 -5.95 -20.62 28.46
CA TRP A 139 -5.40 -21.78 27.75
C TRP A 139 -4.97 -22.97 28.60
N LYS A 140 -4.85 -22.81 29.92
CA LYS A 140 -4.53 -23.89 30.88
C LYS A 140 -5.71 -24.34 31.74
N GLU A 141 -6.90 -23.75 31.55
CA GLU A 141 -8.09 -24.12 32.34
C GLU A 141 -8.89 -25.25 31.67
N PRO A 142 -9.05 -26.42 32.31
CA PRO A 142 -9.79 -27.55 31.73
C PRO A 142 -11.22 -27.17 31.35
N GLY A 143 -11.58 -27.39 30.08
CA GLY A 143 -12.92 -27.12 29.54
C GLY A 143 -13.07 -25.78 28.79
N LYS A 144 -12.10 -24.86 28.85
CA LYS A 144 -12.13 -23.60 28.09
C LYS A 144 -11.50 -23.75 26.69
N ASN A 145 -12.11 -24.57 25.84
CA ASN A 145 -11.61 -24.94 24.51
C ASN A 145 -11.69 -23.80 23.45
N TYR A 146 -11.50 -22.53 23.80
CA TYR A 146 -11.57 -21.41 22.85
C TYR A 146 -10.38 -21.34 21.89
N ARG A 147 -9.27 -22.02 22.22
CA ARG A 147 -8.00 -21.97 21.47
C ARG A 147 -7.78 -23.20 20.56
N GLU A 148 -8.76 -23.53 19.73
CA GLU A 148 -8.59 -24.52 18.67
C GLU A 148 -7.83 -23.90 17.47
N PRO A 149 -6.87 -24.61 16.83
CA PRO A 149 -6.21 -24.16 15.61
C PRO A 149 -7.22 -23.75 14.51
N GLY A 150 -6.97 -22.64 13.82
CA GLY A 150 -7.87 -22.15 12.77
C GLY A 150 -9.16 -21.48 13.29
N THR A 151 -9.32 -21.31 14.61
CA THR A 151 -10.39 -20.47 15.17
C THR A 151 -10.28 -19.04 14.63
N THR A 152 -11.42 -18.42 14.30
CA THR A 152 -11.51 -16.98 14.04
C THR A 152 -12.03 -16.26 15.27
N PHE A 153 -11.22 -15.33 15.80
CA PHE A 153 -11.60 -14.40 16.84
C PHE A 153 -12.02 -13.07 16.20
N VAL A 154 -13.29 -12.69 16.36
CA VAL A 154 -13.83 -11.42 15.85
C VAL A 154 -14.01 -10.45 17.02
N VAL A 155 -13.32 -9.32 16.98
CA VAL A 155 -13.43 -8.28 18.00
C VAL A 155 -14.51 -7.28 17.59
N ARG A 156 -15.52 -7.08 18.44
CA ARG A 156 -16.60 -6.13 18.19
C ARG A 156 -16.08 -4.70 18.06
N ASN A 157 -16.76 -3.89 17.25
CA ASN A 157 -16.42 -2.49 17.01
C ASN A 157 -16.38 -1.68 18.32
N GLY A 158 -15.36 -0.82 18.46
CA GLY A 158 -15.17 -0.01 19.67
C GLY A 158 -13.76 0.57 19.86
N GLU A 159 -13.67 1.49 20.83
CA GLU A 159 -12.43 2.09 21.32
C GLU A 159 -11.95 1.33 22.57
N TYR A 160 -10.71 0.83 22.55
CA TYR A 160 -10.14 -0.03 23.59
C TYR A 160 -8.73 0.41 24.01
N SER A 161 -8.35 0.14 25.26
CA SER A 161 -7.06 0.57 25.83
C SER A 161 -6.54 -0.29 26.99
N GLY A 162 -5.23 -0.24 27.22
CA GLY A 162 -4.56 -0.88 28.37
C GLY A 162 -4.19 -2.36 28.16
N GLU A 163 -3.64 -2.98 29.22
CA GLU A 163 -3.01 -4.31 29.16
C GLU A 163 -3.97 -5.44 28.73
N ASN A 164 -5.27 -5.29 28.99
CA ASN A 164 -6.31 -6.24 28.58
C ASN A 164 -6.47 -6.40 27.05
N TRP A 165 -5.82 -5.53 26.27
CA TRP A 165 -5.82 -5.51 24.81
C TRP A 165 -4.40 -5.68 24.23
N ILE A 166 -3.59 -6.48 24.92
CA ILE A 166 -2.26 -6.90 24.47
C ILE A 166 -2.30 -8.35 23.99
N LEU A 167 -1.95 -8.55 22.73
CA LEU A 167 -1.37 -9.80 22.22
C LEU A 167 0.16 -9.65 22.33
N GLY A 168 0.81 -10.57 23.03
CA GLY A 168 2.22 -10.49 23.42
C GLY A 168 2.44 -10.57 24.94
N ILE A 169 3.60 -10.08 25.40
CA ILE A 169 4.21 -10.34 26.73
C ILE A 169 3.72 -9.44 27.90
N THR A 170 2.91 -8.39 27.63
CA THR A 170 2.50 -7.31 28.58
C THR A 170 3.65 -6.59 29.35
N PRO A 171 3.40 -5.41 29.98
CA PRO A 171 4.29 -4.82 30.97
C PRO A 171 4.43 -5.64 32.26
N SER A 172 3.39 -6.39 32.63
CA SER A 172 3.35 -7.27 33.82
C SER A 172 3.99 -8.65 33.60
N GLY A 173 4.50 -8.94 32.40
CA GLY A 173 5.18 -10.19 32.04
C GLY A 173 4.24 -11.37 31.75
N GLN A 174 2.91 -11.14 31.71
CA GLN A 174 1.93 -12.12 31.29
C GLN A 174 1.89 -12.28 29.77
N PHE A 175 2.02 -13.51 29.28
CA PHE A 175 2.00 -13.82 27.85
C PHE A 175 0.61 -14.22 27.36
N PHE A 176 0.07 -13.47 26.41
CA PHE A 176 -1.18 -13.76 25.70
C PHE A 176 -0.89 -13.99 24.22
N SER A 177 -1.33 -15.15 23.69
CA SER A 177 -1.07 -15.60 22.33
C SER A 177 -2.32 -16.19 21.69
N LEU A 178 -2.41 -16.15 20.35
CA LEU A 178 -3.41 -16.93 19.62
C LEU A 178 -3.01 -18.42 19.63
N PRO A 179 -3.93 -19.39 19.47
CA PRO A 179 -3.53 -20.76 19.13
C PRO A 179 -2.78 -20.75 17.80
N ASN A 180 -1.73 -21.56 17.66
CA ASN A 180 -1.11 -21.74 16.36
C ASN A 180 -2.09 -22.42 15.40
N GLY A 181 -2.09 -21.95 14.17
CA GLY A 181 -2.72 -22.66 13.06
C GLY A 181 -1.81 -23.77 12.53
N ASN A 182 -2.00 -24.11 11.26
CA ASN A 182 -1.03 -24.86 10.46
C ASN A 182 -1.12 -24.39 9.00
N GLU A 183 -0.32 -24.97 8.10
CA GLU A 183 -0.32 -24.64 6.67
C GLU A 183 -1.71 -24.67 6.00
N ASN A 184 -2.64 -25.51 6.50
CA ASN A 184 -3.98 -25.70 5.96
C ASN A 184 -5.08 -24.91 6.71
N MET A 185 -4.78 -24.29 7.86
CA MET A 185 -5.75 -23.45 8.59
C MET A 185 -5.07 -22.35 9.42
N TYR A 186 -5.38 -21.09 9.14
CA TYR A 186 -4.82 -19.92 9.83
C TYR A 186 -5.74 -19.50 10.98
N THR A 187 -5.19 -19.47 12.20
CA THR A 187 -5.90 -18.82 13.32
C THR A 187 -6.02 -17.34 13.01
N THR A 188 -7.25 -16.84 12.92
CA THR A 188 -7.54 -15.46 12.54
C THR A 188 -7.91 -14.65 13.77
N LEU A 189 -7.30 -13.48 13.95
CA LEU A 189 -7.78 -12.43 14.86
C LEU A 189 -8.14 -11.23 13.99
N MET A 190 -9.39 -10.77 14.05
CA MET A 190 -9.87 -9.71 13.19
C MET A 190 -10.82 -8.76 13.91
N ALA A 191 -10.87 -7.51 13.46
CA ALA A 191 -11.97 -6.62 13.76
C ALA A 191 -13.28 -7.15 13.13
N GLU A 192 -14.41 -6.77 13.70
CA GLU A 192 -15.75 -6.88 13.10
C GLU A 192 -15.79 -6.07 11.80
N ASP A 193 -15.59 -4.74 11.88
CA ASP A 193 -15.39 -3.88 10.70
C ASP A 193 -13.95 -3.32 10.62
N PRO A 194 -13.32 -3.29 9.42
CA PRO A 194 -12.01 -2.69 9.23
C PRO A 194 -11.92 -1.22 9.69
N GLY A 195 -11.02 -0.95 10.63
CA GLY A 195 -10.77 0.39 11.20
C GLY A 195 -11.73 0.82 12.32
N GLN A 196 -12.73 0.00 12.65
CA GLN A 196 -13.72 0.29 13.70
C GLN A 196 -13.37 -0.35 15.06
N VAL A 197 -12.42 -1.28 15.11
CA VAL A 197 -11.75 -1.66 16.36
C VAL A 197 -10.47 -0.84 16.50
N ARG A 198 -10.46 0.04 17.50
CA ARG A 198 -9.40 1.02 17.71
C ARG A 198 -8.71 0.76 19.05
N LEU A 199 -7.40 0.47 18.99
CA LEU A 199 -6.59 0.12 20.15
C LEU A 199 -5.65 1.28 20.51
N SER A 200 -5.50 1.57 21.80
CA SER A 200 -4.74 2.70 22.31
C SER A 200 -4.12 2.43 23.69
N GLY A 201 -3.37 3.40 24.25
CA GLY A 201 -2.98 3.38 25.66
C GLY A 201 -2.18 2.15 26.10
N GLY A 202 -1.22 1.71 25.29
CA GLY A 202 -0.35 0.56 25.58
C GLY A 202 -0.85 -0.80 25.06
N ALA A 203 -2.06 -0.87 24.49
CA ALA A 203 -2.51 -2.02 23.72
C ALA A 203 -1.56 -2.32 22.55
N ARG A 204 -1.46 -3.58 22.09
CA ARG A 204 -0.57 -4.00 20.98
C ARG A 204 -0.94 -5.36 20.40
N LEU A 205 -0.56 -5.60 19.14
CA LEU A 205 -0.82 -6.83 18.41
C LEU A 205 0.50 -7.48 17.96
N MET A 206 1.23 -8.06 18.93
CA MET A 206 2.59 -8.58 18.72
C MET A 206 2.69 -10.09 18.91
N ALA A 207 3.19 -10.78 17.89
CA ALA A 207 3.67 -12.15 17.98
C ALA A 207 5.10 -12.17 18.54
N GLU A 208 5.23 -12.12 19.86
CA GLU A 208 6.51 -12.20 20.58
C GLU A 208 6.84 -13.65 20.92
N ALA A 209 8.08 -14.09 20.68
CA ALA A 209 8.54 -15.42 21.03
C ALA A 209 9.09 -15.52 22.46
N GLY A 210 9.30 -16.75 22.95
CA GLY A 210 10.05 -17.03 24.19
C GLY A 210 9.43 -18.05 25.15
N ILE A 211 8.33 -18.73 24.79
CA ILE A 211 7.72 -19.78 25.64
C ILE A 211 7.24 -21.00 24.82
N ASP A 212 6.57 -20.76 23.70
CA ASP A 212 6.06 -21.76 22.75
C ASP A 212 6.36 -21.33 21.31
N GLU A 213 6.11 -22.20 20.31
CA GLU A 213 6.05 -21.82 18.90
C GLU A 213 4.99 -20.71 18.69
N VAL A 214 5.22 -19.78 17.76
CA VAL A 214 4.27 -18.70 17.43
C VAL A 214 4.07 -18.69 15.91
N ALA A 215 2.95 -19.25 15.42
CA ALA A 215 2.84 -19.58 13.99
C ALA A 215 1.42 -19.66 13.39
N TYR A 216 1.33 -19.40 12.07
CA TYR A 216 0.10 -19.54 11.26
C TYR A 216 -1.06 -18.64 11.74
N TRP A 217 -0.73 -17.36 11.96
CA TRP A 217 -1.65 -16.32 12.44
C TRP A 217 -2.05 -15.35 11.31
N ALA A 218 -3.30 -14.90 11.30
CA ALA A 218 -3.78 -13.83 10.43
C ALA A 218 -4.44 -12.71 11.25
N ILE A 219 -3.83 -11.52 11.31
CA ILE A 219 -4.26 -10.38 12.13
C ILE A 219 -4.79 -9.25 11.22
N LYS A 220 -6.08 -8.88 11.37
CA LYS A 220 -6.79 -8.09 10.35
C LYS A 220 -7.67 -6.95 10.86
N GLY A 221 -7.68 -5.83 10.12
CA GLY A 221 -8.68 -4.77 10.25
C GLY A 221 -8.55 -3.85 11.47
N PHE A 222 -7.50 -3.96 12.30
CA PHE A 222 -7.35 -3.14 13.50
C PHE A 222 -6.77 -1.75 13.18
N PHE A 223 -7.25 -0.71 13.88
CA PHE A 223 -6.55 0.57 13.94
C PHE A 223 -5.83 0.73 15.28
N MET A 224 -4.62 1.27 15.28
CA MET A 224 -3.85 1.59 16.47
C MET A 224 -3.48 3.06 16.57
N ASN A 225 -3.72 3.62 17.75
CA ASN A 225 -3.25 4.93 18.17
C ASN A 225 -2.08 4.74 19.14
N LYS A 226 -0.84 4.90 18.63
CA LYS A 226 0.42 4.75 19.36
C LYS A 226 0.66 3.34 19.90
N GLY A 227 1.05 2.43 19.02
CA GLY A 227 1.55 1.10 19.38
C GLY A 227 2.06 0.29 18.19
N ARG A 228 2.12 -1.04 18.35
CA ARG A 228 2.80 -1.96 17.42
C ARG A 228 1.90 -3.09 16.94
N ILE A 229 1.98 -3.39 15.64
CA ILE A 229 1.42 -4.58 15.01
C ILE A 229 2.55 -5.30 14.28
N GLY A 230 2.80 -6.57 14.62
CA GLY A 230 3.99 -7.25 14.12
C GLY A 230 4.37 -8.53 14.83
N ALA A 231 5.64 -8.92 14.68
CA ALA A 231 6.24 -10.07 15.34
C ALA A 231 7.68 -9.77 15.79
N ASP A 232 8.14 -10.34 16.91
CA ASP A 232 9.56 -10.27 17.30
C ASP A 232 10.05 -11.58 17.92
N GLY A 233 11.05 -12.19 17.28
CA GLY A 233 11.76 -13.37 17.75
C GLY A 233 13.06 -13.07 18.51
N SER A 234 13.27 -11.83 18.98
CA SER A 234 14.50 -11.40 19.67
C SER A 234 14.91 -12.32 20.83
N ASN A 235 13.94 -12.84 21.58
CA ASN A 235 14.15 -13.78 22.69
C ASN A 235 14.70 -15.16 22.28
N CYS A 236 14.71 -15.51 20.99
CA CYS A 236 15.13 -16.83 20.50
C CYS A 236 16.64 -17.05 20.46
N ASN A 237 17.47 -16.05 20.80
CA ASN A 237 18.94 -16.14 20.81
C ASN A 237 19.60 -16.63 19.50
N GLY A 238 18.86 -16.60 18.38
CA GLY A 238 19.28 -17.10 17.07
C GLY A 238 18.63 -18.41 16.61
N GLU A 239 17.96 -19.15 17.50
CA GLU A 239 17.32 -20.44 17.19
C GLU A 239 16.16 -20.28 16.19
N GLU A 240 16.30 -20.86 15.00
CA GLU A 240 15.35 -20.66 13.90
C GLU A 240 13.94 -21.21 14.20
N ALA A 241 13.84 -22.31 14.96
CA ALA A 241 12.58 -22.97 15.30
C ALA A 241 11.76 -22.26 16.38
N CYS A 242 12.36 -21.31 17.11
CA CYS A 242 11.65 -20.45 18.06
C CYS A 242 11.01 -19.22 17.37
N LYS A 243 11.49 -18.85 16.18
CA LYS A 243 11.15 -17.58 15.53
C LYS A 243 9.67 -17.54 15.12
N PRO A 244 8.97 -16.41 15.33
CA PRO A 244 7.61 -16.23 14.84
C PRO A 244 7.57 -16.40 13.31
N HIS A 245 6.66 -17.22 12.80
CA HIS A 245 6.62 -17.50 11.37
C HIS A 245 5.27 -17.83 10.74
N HIS A 246 5.18 -17.68 9.41
CA HIS A 246 3.98 -17.91 8.61
C HIS A 246 2.81 -17.04 9.06
N MET A 247 2.98 -15.71 8.97
CA MET A 247 1.99 -14.74 9.50
C MET A 247 1.51 -13.74 8.44
N LYS A 248 0.28 -13.28 8.61
CA LYS A 248 -0.41 -12.33 7.73
C LYS A 248 -0.93 -11.15 8.56
N PHE A 249 -0.50 -9.93 8.25
CA PHE A 249 -1.01 -8.68 8.82
C PHE A 249 -1.73 -7.92 7.71
N ILE A 250 -3.06 -7.87 7.74
CA ILE A 250 -3.89 -7.43 6.60
C ILE A 250 -4.86 -6.31 6.97
N ARG A 251 -4.87 -5.20 6.21
CA ARG A 251 -5.84 -4.09 6.37
C ARG A 251 -5.84 -3.41 7.75
N ASN A 252 -4.70 -3.40 8.43
CA ASN A 252 -4.56 -2.69 9.70
C ASN A 252 -4.04 -1.26 9.47
N GLY A 253 -4.26 -0.37 10.44
CA GLY A 253 -3.71 0.99 10.47
C GLY A 253 -2.93 1.26 11.75
N ILE A 254 -1.84 2.03 11.67
CA ILE A 254 -1.16 2.57 12.86
C ILE A 254 -0.89 4.06 12.66
N TYR A 255 -1.43 4.90 13.54
CA TYR A 255 -0.87 6.21 13.84
C TYR A 255 0.27 6.04 14.85
N GLN A 256 1.48 6.38 14.44
CA GLN A 256 2.70 6.16 15.21
C GLN A 256 3.07 7.39 16.05
N ASP A 257 3.62 7.17 17.23
CA ASP A 257 4.43 8.16 17.94
C ASP A 257 5.93 7.93 17.72
N HIS A 258 6.72 8.83 18.29
CA HIS A 258 8.17 8.90 18.10
C HIS A 258 8.92 7.71 18.73
N SER A 259 8.36 7.09 19.77
CA SER A 259 9.00 5.97 20.49
C SER A 259 8.14 4.71 20.48
N ASN A 260 8.70 3.63 19.92
CA ASN A 260 8.17 2.26 20.09
C ASN A 260 6.80 1.97 19.42
N SER A 261 6.46 2.67 18.34
CA SER A 261 5.31 2.38 17.45
C SER A 261 5.77 2.10 16.02
N TYR A 262 5.42 0.95 15.44
CA TYR A 262 5.72 0.60 14.04
C TYR A 262 4.86 -0.56 13.53
N PHE A 263 4.65 -0.65 12.21
CA PHE A 263 4.42 -1.94 11.56
C PHE A 263 5.77 -2.59 11.34
N GLY A 264 5.92 -3.86 11.69
CA GLY A 264 7.16 -4.52 11.33
C GLY A 264 7.42 -5.82 12.04
N THR A 265 8.59 -6.37 11.74
CA THR A 265 8.91 -7.73 12.13
C THR A 265 10.41 -7.88 12.38
N GLY A 266 10.75 -8.48 13.52
CA GLY A 266 12.10 -8.66 14.03
C GLY A 266 12.40 -10.14 14.23
N HIS A 267 13.60 -10.59 13.85
CA HIS A 267 14.07 -11.96 14.11
C HIS A 267 13.08 -13.08 13.72
N SER A 268 12.37 -12.91 12.61
CA SER A 268 11.18 -13.67 12.20
C SER A 268 11.25 -14.10 10.73
N ASN A 269 10.39 -15.05 10.34
CA ASN A 269 10.45 -15.68 9.01
C ASN A 269 9.06 -15.77 8.37
N TYR A 270 8.94 -15.69 7.03
CA TYR A 270 7.67 -15.94 6.32
C TYR A 270 6.52 -15.03 6.78
N ILE A 271 6.67 -13.71 6.61
CA ILE A 271 5.73 -12.70 7.12
C ILE A 271 5.19 -11.85 5.97
N LEU A 272 3.86 -11.69 5.88
CA LEU A 272 3.17 -10.83 4.92
C LEU A 272 2.51 -9.65 5.61
N PHE A 273 2.86 -8.43 5.21
CA PHE A 273 2.14 -7.19 5.52
C PHE A 273 1.43 -6.72 4.26
N GLU A 274 0.09 -6.77 4.22
CA GLU A 274 -0.69 -6.44 3.03
C GLU A 274 -1.88 -5.49 3.24
N ASN A 275 -2.02 -4.48 2.38
CA ASN A 275 -3.08 -3.44 2.43
C ASN A 275 -3.14 -2.65 3.76
N ASN A 276 -2.04 -2.56 4.53
CA ASN A 276 -1.99 -1.77 5.76
C ASN A 276 -1.61 -0.31 5.47
N PHE A 277 -1.88 0.61 6.41
CA PHE A 277 -1.47 2.01 6.27
C PHE A 277 -0.83 2.58 7.54
N SER A 278 0.17 3.45 7.42
CA SER A 278 0.79 4.06 8.59
C SER A 278 1.37 5.45 8.36
N TYR A 279 1.18 6.29 9.36
CA TYR A 279 1.55 7.70 9.39
C TYR A 279 1.94 8.09 10.83
N GLY A 280 2.26 9.36 11.08
CA GLY A 280 2.75 9.81 12.37
C GLY A 280 4.27 9.69 12.51
N GLY A 281 4.75 9.57 13.73
CA GLY A 281 6.05 10.13 14.10
C GLY A 281 7.22 9.19 14.30
N ASN A 282 7.15 7.88 13.99
CA ASN A 282 8.31 7.00 14.18
C ASN A 282 9.34 7.10 13.05
N ARG A 283 10.57 6.63 13.33
CA ARG A 283 11.70 6.65 12.40
C ARG A 283 11.58 5.70 11.21
N ALA A 284 10.75 4.66 11.34
CA ALA A 284 10.51 3.62 10.35
C ALA A 284 9.01 3.28 10.37
N LYS A 285 8.30 3.48 9.26
CA LYS A 285 6.84 3.21 9.23
C LYS A 285 6.55 1.71 9.08
N PHE A 286 7.27 1.05 8.19
CA PHE A 286 7.30 -0.39 7.95
C PHE A 286 8.73 -0.91 8.09
N LEU A 287 8.97 -1.85 9.01
CA LEU A 287 10.30 -2.34 9.37
C LEU A 287 10.42 -3.86 9.22
N ALA A 288 11.47 -4.33 8.55
CA ALA A 288 11.99 -5.69 8.69
C ALA A 288 13.39 -5.61 9.28
N TYR A 289 13.69 -6.38 10.33
CA TYR A 289 15.00 -6.40 11.00
C TYR A 289 15.47 -7.81 11.38
N LYS A 290 16.58 -8.28 10.80
CA LYS A 290 17.12 -9.64 11.03
C LYS A 290 16.15 -10.77 10.67
N THR A 291 15.44 -10.61 9.56
CA THR A 291 14.34 -11.48 9.12
C THR A 291 14.62 -12.18 7.80
N LYS A 292 13.83 -13.21 7.46
CA LYS A 292 13.84 -13.85 6.14
C LYS A 292 12.45 -13.97 5.54
N ASN A 293 12.36 -13.99 4.20
CA ASN A 293 11.11 -14.27 3.48
C ASN A 293 9.95 -13.35 3.91
N VAL A 294 10.16 -12.04 3.87
CA VAL A 294 9.16 -11.04 4.27
C VAL A 294 8.62 -10.29 3.05
N ILE A 295 7.32 -9.98 3.04
CA ILE A 295 6.67 -9.25 1.96
C ILE A 295 5.85 -8.08 2.52
N PHE A 296 6.13 -6.87 2.05
CA PHE A 296 5.28 -5.70 2.21
C PHE A 296 4.57 -5.43 0.87
N ARG A 297 3.25 -5.68 0.78
CA ARG A 297 2.48 -5.56 -0.46
C ARG A 297 1.29 -4.59 -0.35
N ARG A 298 1.12 -3.66 -1.29
CA ARG A 298 -0.04 -2.73 -1.35
C ARG A 298 -0.25 -1.88 -0.08
N ASN A 299 0.80 -1.62 0.71
CA ASN A 299 0.69 -0.79 1.90
C ASN A 299 0.87 0.70 1.56
N ILE A 300 0.37 1.58 2.43
CA ILE A 300 0.50 3.05 2.30
C ILE A 300 1.30 3.61 3.47
N GLY A 301 2.31 4.43 3.19
CA GLY A 301 3.09 5.16 4.19
C GLY A 301 3.00 6.68 4.02
N ARG A 302 3.02 7.42 5.13
CA ARG A 302 3.33 8.84 5.17
C ARG A 302 4.37 9.12 6.26
N PHE A 303 5.32 10.02 6.02
CA PHE A 303 6.35 10.36 7.00
C PHE A 303 6.11 11.70 7.71
N ASP A 304 5.43 11.67 8.85
CA ASP A 304 5.22 12.85 9.70
C ASP A 304 6.39 13.05 10.72
N HIS A 305 6.33 14.14 11.49
CA HIS A 305 7.32 14.59 12.49
C HIS A 305 7.91 13.47 13.36
N ASN A 306 9.23 13.31 13.32
CA ASN A 306 9.97 12.46 14.26
C ASN A 306 10.69 13.30 15.33
N GLU A 307 10.85 12.74 16.53
CA GLU A 307 11.76 13.32 17.53
C GLU A 307 13.22 13.31 17.05
N LYS A 308 14.08 14.05 17.77
CA LYS A 308 15.52 14.21 17.49
C LYS A 308 16.34 12.94 17.79
N HIS A 309 16.03 11.86 17.07
CA HIS A 309 16.70 10.57 17.11
C HIS A 309 17.80 10.51 16.04
N THR A 310 19.03 10.16 16.38
CA THR A 310 20.17 10.16 15.44
C THR A 310 20.14 9.05 14.39
N GLY A 311 19.54 7.90 14.73
CA GLY A 311 19.42 6.76 13.81
C GLY A 311 18.45 6.97 12.63
N PRO A 312 18.50 6.06 11.65
CA PRO A 312 17.98 6.25 10.29
C PRO A 312 16.48 6.57 10.18
N LYS A 313 16.14 7.45 9.23
CA LYS A 313 14.79 7.90 8.82
C LYS A 313 14.37 7.24 7.51
N ASN A 314 13.22 6.55 7.51
CA ASN A 314 12.66 5.89 6.34
C ASN A 314 11.17 5.53 6.50
N THR A 315 10.48 5.29 5.38
CA THR A 315 9.11 4.77 5.42
C THR A 315 9.09 3.25 5.36
N PHE A 316 9.77 2.63 4.39
CA PHE A 316 10.04 1.20 4.36
C PHE A 316 11.53 0.94 4.65
N SER A 317 11.82 0.10 5.65
CA SER A 317 13.17 -0.18 6.14
C SER A 317 13.47 -1.68 6.11
N LEU A 318 14.32 -2.12 5.18
CA LEU A 318 14.71 -3.53 5.04
C LEU A 318 16.12 -3.76 5.58
N TYR A 319 16.20 -4.05 6.88
CA TYR A 319 17.37 -3.78 7.73
C TYR A 319 18.07 -5.07 8.16
N THR A 320 19.22 -5.39 7.56
CA THR A 320 19.92 -6.67 7.73
C THR A 320 18.94 -7.85 7.60
N SER A 321 18.20 -7.92 6.48
CA SER A 321 17.19 -8.95 6.22
C SER A 321 17.32 -9.56 4.83
N ILE A 322 17.14 -10.88 4.74
CA ILE A 322 17.39 -11.67 3.53
C ILE A 322 16.06 -12.03 2.86
N ASP A 323 16.03 -12.06 1.53
CA ASP A 323 14.85 -12.40 0.72
C ASP A 323 13.59 -11.61 1.13
N VAL A 324 13.70 -10.27 1.16
CA VAL A 324 12.58 -9.38 1.51
C VAL A 324 12.12 -8.53 0.32
N ALA A 325 10.81 -8.49 0.09
CA ALA A 325 10.21 -7.76 -1.03
C ALA A 325 9.23 -6.67 -0.57
N ALA A 326 9.32 -5.48 -1.18
CA ALA A 326 8.33 -4.42 -1.11
C ALA A 326 7.68 -4.24 -2.48
N GLN A 327 6.39 -4.55 -2.59
CA GLN A 327 5.66 -4.66 -3.87
C GLN A 327 4.39 -3.78 -3.92
N ASN A 328 4.29 -2.90 -4.91
CA ASN A 328 3.12 -2.05 -5.16
C ASN A 328 2.70 -1.18 -3.96
N ASN A 329 3.64 -0.79 -3.09
CA ASN A 329 3.37 0.12 -1.98
C ASN A 329 3.42 1.58 -2.44
N ILE A 330 2.73 2.46 -1.72
CA ILE A 330 2.71 3.90 -2.00
C ILE A 330 3.26 4.62 -0.77
N VAL A 331 4.13 5.60 -0.98
CA VAL A 331 4.46 6.63 0.01
C VAL A 331 4.07 7.99 -0.54
N VAL A 332 3.57 8.84 0.35
CA VAL A 332 3.11 10.20 0.03
C VAL A 332 3.54 11.16 1.13
N ASP A 333 3.54 12.46 0.83
CA ASP A 333 3.26 13.52 1.81
C ASP A 333 4.28 13.50 2.98
N GLY A 334 5.54 13.22 2.64
CA GLY A 334 6.71 13.22 3.52
C GLY A 334 7.55 14.47 3.30
N ASP A 335 6.88 15.61 3.19
CA ASP A 335 7.26 16.81 2.43
C ASP A 335 7.68 18.01 3.30
N THR A 336 7.95 17.73 4.58
CA THR A 336 8.30 18.72 5.58
C THR A 336 9.67 18.36 6.16
N LYS A 337 10.73 18.92 5.56
CA LYS A 337 12.15 18.74 5.92
C LYS A 337 12.45 18.76 7.42
N GLU A 338 11.78 19.61 8.20
CA GLU A 338 11.92 19.70 9.66
C GLU A 338 11.59 18.37 10.38
N PHE A 339 10.70 17.55 9.79
CA PHE A 339 10.31 16.24 10.35
C PHE A 339 11.44 15.20 10.28
N ALA A 340 12.49 15.47 9.50
CA ALA A 340 13.64 14.61 9.32
C ALA A 340 15.00 15.32 9.54
N GLU A 341 15.01 16.56 10.07
CA GLU A 341 16.19 17.44 10.26
C GLU A 341 17.37 16.76 11.02
N TYR A 342 17.08 15.77 11.88
CA TYR A 342 18.09 15.09 12.71
C TYR A 342 18.27 13.62 12.32
N GLY A 343 19.52 13.21 12.06
CA GLY A 343 19.91 11.83 11.79
C GLY A 343 20.10 11.51 10.31
N GLU A 344 20.30 10.24 9.97
CA GLU A 344 20.53 9.82 8.57
C GLU A 344 19.22 9.69 7.79
N LEU A 345 19.10 10.45 6.68
CA LEU A 345 18.08 10.24 5.66
C LEU A 345 18.38 8.94 4.91
N MET A 346 17.64 7.86 5.21
CA MET A 346 17.75 6.61 4.46
C MET A 346 16.77 6.52 3.28
N GLY A 347 15.78 7.41 3.24
CA GLY A 347 14.82 7.48 2.15
C GLY A 347 13.61 6.57 2.31
N GLU A 348 12.70 6.66 1.36
CA GLU A 348 11.42 5.96 1.42
C GLU A 348 11.55 4.44 1.28
N PHE A 349 12.46 3.99 0.42
CA PHE A 349 12.73 2.60 0.09
C PHE A 349 14.17 2.25 0.51
N ALA A 350 14.35 2.16 1.83
CA ALA A 350 15.66 2.11 2.48
C ALA A 350 16.17 0.70 2.78
N CYS A 351 17.49 0.52 2.66
CA CYS A 351 18.17 -0.72 3.01
C CYS A 351 19.42 -0.48 3.89
N PRO A 352 19.24 -0.29 5.22
CA PRO A 352 20.35 -0.10 6.15
C PRO A 352 21.01 -1.43 6.55
N THR A 353 22.34 -1.43 6.72
CA THR A 353 23.11 -2.64 7.05
C THR A 353 24.12 -2.37 8.18
N THR A 354 23.65 -2.33 9.44
CA THR A 354 24.53 -2.03 10.61
C THR A 354 24.99 -3.25 11.40
N VAL A 355 24.44 -4.44 11.11
CA VAL A 355 24.72 -5.70 11.86
C VAL A 355 24.74 -6.94 10.95
N GLY A 356 24.90 -6.76 9.64
CA GLY A 356 24.88 -7.81 8.63
C GLY A 356 24.21 -7.40 7.31
N GLU A 357 24.24 -8.31 6.34
CA GLU A 357 23.78 -8.09 4.95
C GLU A 357 22.25 -8.10 4.79
N SER A 358 21.78 -7.53 3.69
CA SER A 358 20.38 -7.53 3.24
C SER A 358 20.27 -7.99 1.79
N ARG A 359 19.22 -8.75 1.44
CA ARG A 359 18.79 -8.96 0.04
C ARG A 359 17.36 -8.47 -0.14
N THR A 360 17.17 -7.52 -1.05
CA THR A 360 15.94 -6.74 -1.18
C THR A 360 15.43 -6.60 -2.61
N VAL A 361 14.11 -6.61 -2.77
CA VAL A 361 13.44 -6.31 -4.04
C VAL A 361 12.37 -5.23 -3.81
N TRP A 362 12.44 -4.16 -4.59
CA TRP A 362 11.49 -3.06 -4.59
C TRP A 362 10.83 -3.01 -5.96
N ASP A 363 9.55 -3.37 -6.02
CA ASP A 363 8.84 -3.67 -7.27
C ASP A 363 7.56 -2.83 -7.34
N ARG A 364 7.43 -1.96 -8.35
CA ARG A 364 6.20 -1.17 -8.61
C ARG A 364 5.77 -0.23 -7.47
N ASN A 365 6.68 0.15 -6.59
CA ASN A 365 6.39 1.12 -5.52
C ASN A 365 6.37 2.56 -6.06
N ILE A 366 5.64 3.43 -5.38
CA ILE A 366 5.44 4.84 -5.77
C ILE A 366 5.81 5.76 -4.61
N GLN A 367 6.53 6.84 -4.88
CA GLN A 367 6.81 7.97 -3.98
C GLN A 367 6.32 9.27 -4.61
N LEU A 368 5.59 10.09 -3.85
CA LEU A 368 5.03 11.40 -4.29
C LEU A 368 5.18 12.45 -3.19
N ASN A 369 5.60 13.67 -3.53
CA ASN A 369 5.76 14.83 -2.62
C ASN A 369 6.53 14.44 -1.34
N SER A 370 7.86 14.39 -1.45
CA SER A 370 8.72 13.85 -0.41
C SER A 370 10.08 14.56 -0.36
N ASP A 371 10.44 14.98 0.85
CA ASP A 371 11.76 15.57 1.16
C ASP A 371 12.77 14.46 1.56
N HIS A 372 12.34 13.20 1.53
CA HIS A 372 13.19 12.03 1.69
C HIS A 372 13.75 11.55 0.33
N PRO A 373 15.00 11.07 0.28
CA PRO A 373 15.53 10.42 -0.92
C PRO A 373 14.69 9.18 -1.27
N ASN A 374 14.75 8.71 -2.51
CA ASN A 374 14.07 7.47 -2.89
C ASN A 374 14.69 6.26 -2.17
N SER A 375 16.01 6.15 -2.17
CA SER A 375 16.73 5.04 -1.55
C SER A 375 18.15 5.39 -1.10
N ASN A 376 18.49 5.02 0.14
CA ASN A 376 19.86 4.82 0.61
C ASN A 376 20.09 3.31 0.80
N LEU A 377 21.05 2.75 0.06
CA LEU A 377 21.35 1.32 -0.01
C LEU A 377 22.78 1.09 0.48
N ASP A 378 22.90 0.61 1.72
CA ASP A 378 24.14 0.75 2.48
C ASP A 378 25.06 -0.49 2.45
N LEU A 379 26.34 -0.26 2.75
CA LEU A 379 27.43 -1.25 2.74
C LEU A 379 28.09 -1.45 4.12
N GLN A 380 27.78 -0.62 5.12
CA GLN A 380 28.70 -0.33 6.25
C GLN A 380 29.06 -1.55 7.11
N ALA A 381 28.10 -2.42 7.44
CA ALA A 381 28.33 -3.69 8.15
C ALA A 381 27.75 -4.90 7.38
N GLY A 382 27.66 -4.78 6.05
CA GLY A 382 27.16 -5.81 5.16
C GLY A 382 26.63 -5.22 3.86
N LYS A 383 26.64 -5.98 2.75
CA LYS A 383 26.04 -5.53 1.50
C LYS A 383 24.53 -5.39 1.63
N CYS A 384 23.94 -4.35 1.04
CA CYS A 384 22.58 -4.44 0.53
C CYS A 384 22.58 -4.88 -0.95
N ASP A 385 22.31 -6.15 -1.19
CA ASP A 385 21.97 -6.66 -2.53
C ASP A 385 20.53 -6.22 -2.85
N ALA A 386 20.34 -5.45 -3.93
CA ALA A 386 19.10 -4.71 -4.16
C ALA A 386 18.68 -4.68 -5.63
N THR A 387 17.41 -4.93 -5.91
CA THR A 387 16.79 -4.63 -7.21
C THR A 387 15.62 -3.69 -7.00
N ILE A 388 15.69 -2.49 -7.60
CA ILE A 388 14.63 -1.48 -7.63
C ILE A 388 14.10 -1.44 -9.06
N ARG A 389 12.82 -1.79 -9.26
CA ARG A 389 12.23 -1.89 -10.60
C ARG A 389 10.78 -1.44 -10.70
N ASP A 390 10.41 -0.95 -11.88
CA ASP A 390 9.09 -0.37 -12.17
C ASP A 390 8.67 0.73 -11.16
N VAL A 391 9.63 1.34 -10.45
CA VAL A 391 9.38 2.32 -9.37
C VAL A 391 9.17 3.72 -9.93
N VAL A 392 8.25 4.46 -9.30
CA VAL A 392 8.00 5.88 -9.57
C VAL A 392 8.39 6.71 -8.35
N SER A 393 9.07 7.81 -8.57
CA SER A 393 9.50 8.78 -7.55
C SER A 393 9.32 10.19 -8.13
N TRP A 394 8.44 10.99 -7.54
CA TRP A 394 8.06 12.30 -8.09
C TRP A 394 7.84 13.37 -7.02
N ASP A 395 8.19 14.61 -7.35
CA ASP A 395 8.17 15.78 -6.44
C ASP A 395 9.09 15.52 -5.23
N ILE A 396 10.39 15.60 -5.50
CA ILE A 396 11.48 15.13 -4.63
C ILE A 396 12.39 16.31 -4.25
N LYS A 397 12.32 16.75 -2.99
CA LYS A 397 13.06 17.92 -2.47
C LYS A 397 14.30 17.56 -1.63
N ALA A 398 14.59 16.27 -1.54
CA ALA A 398 15.73 15.71 -0.84
C ALA A 398 17.08 16.19 -1.41
N PRO A 399 18.15 16.30 -0.58
CA PRO A 399 19.49 16.69 -1.01
C PRO A 399 20.23 15.63 -1.85
N PHE A 400 19.58 14.49 -2.13
CA PHE A 400 19.93 13.50 -3.15
C PHE A 400 18.67 12.65 -3.44
N VAL A 401 18.63 11.95 -4.58
CA VAL A 401 17.52 11.03 -4.92
C VAL A 401 17.92 9.59 -4.60
N VAL A 402 19.15 9.19 -4.94
CA VAL A 402 19.69 7.85 -4.72
C VAL A 402 21.09 7.95 -4.12
N MET A 403 21.32 7.27 -3.01
CA MET A 403 22.66 6.86 -2.60
C MET A 403 22.73 5.33 -2.57
N THR A 404 23.70 4.75 -3.26
CA THR A 404 23.92 3.31 -3.27
C THR A 404 25.39 2.95 -3.21
N ARG A 405 25.73 2.18 -2.19
CA ARG A 405 27.10 1.75 -1.89
C ARG A 405 27.31 0.25 -2.08
N SER A 406 26.26 -0.47 -2.45
CA SER A 406 26.21 -1.94 -2.54
C SER A 406 25.68 -2.41 -3.92
N PRO A 407 25.57 -3.73 -4.19
CA PRO A 407 25.13 -4.27 -5.47
C PRO A 407 23.65 -3.98 -5.83
N SER A 408 23.35 -2.74 -6.19
CA SER A 408 22.00 -2.28 -6.55
C SER A 408 21.78 -2.16 -8.05
N LEU A 409 20.65 -2.63 -8.57
CA LEU A 409 20.17 -2.34 -9.92
C LEU A 409 18.89 -1.51 -9.88
N PHE A 410 18.85 -0.42 -10.63
CA PHE A 410 17.64 0.37 -10.91
C PHE A 410 17.21 0.08 -12.35
N ASP A 411 16.06 -0.53 -12.57
CA ASP A 411 15.59 -0.93 -13.91
C ASP A 411 14.12 -0.55 -14.16
N HIS A 412 13.83 0.16 -15.26
CA HIS A 412 12.50 0.73 -15.51
C HIS A 412 12.00 1.66 -14.37
N ALA A 413 12.92 2.35 -13.70
CA ALA A 413 12.62 3.36 -12.69
C ALA A 413 12.31 4.71 -13.35
N THR A 414 11.46 5.51 -12.72
CA THR A 414 11.07 6.86 -13.18
C THR A 414 11.21 7.84 -12.04
N PHE A 415 12.11 8.80 -12.20
CA PHE A 415 12.37 9.88 -11.26
C PHE A 415 12.09 11.23 -11.93
N GLY A 416 11.39 12.15 -11.26
CA GLY A 416 11.28 13.51 -11.78
C GLY A 416 10.56 14.52 -10.90
N ALA A 417 10.46 15.77 -11.35
CA ALA A 417 10.24 16.93 -10.48
C ALA A 417 11.21 16.88 -9.28
N ILE A 418 12.49 16.75 -9.61
CA ILE A 418 13.60 16.64 -8.65
C ILE A 418 14.06 18.07 -8.36
N HIS A 419 13.45 18.65 -7.33
CA HIS A 419 13.65 20.05 -6.91
C HIS A 419 14.23 20.11 -5.49
N PRO A 420 15.50 19.73 -5.27
CA PRO A 420 16.12 19.79 -3.94
C PRO A 420 15.96 21.15 -3.27
N ASP A 421 15.80 21.20 -1.95
CA ASP A 421 15.90 22.48 -1.22
C ASP A 421 17.35 22.97 -1.19
N ASP A 422 18.25 22.13 -0.68
CA ASP A 422 19.68 22.43 -0.58
C ASP A 422 20.39 22.22 -1.93
N THR A 423 21.63 22.70 -2.05
CA THR A 423 22.48 22.32 -3.20
C THR A 423 22.99 20.90 -2.98
N PRO A 424 22.61 19.90 -3.80
CA PRO A 424 23.06 18.53 -3.64
C PRO A 424 24.55 18.41 -4.02
N LEU A 425 25.29 17.52 -3.36
CA LEU A 425 26.64 17.13 -3.79
C LEU A 425 26.55 16.36 -5.12
N VAL A 426 25.62 15.41 -5.19
CA VAL A 426 25.20 14.70 -6.41
C VAL A 426 23.85 14.05 -6.16
N LEU A 427 22.99 13.98 -7.17
CA LEU A 427 21.62 13.46 -7.04
C LEU A 427 21.54 11.93 -7.04
N PHE A 428 22.32 11.25 -7.88
CA PHE A 428 22.40 9.80 -7.98
C PHE A 428 23.85 9.36 -7.72
N ASN A 429 24.13 8.84 -6.54
CA ASN A 429 25.47 8.47 -6.08
C ASN A 429 25.66 6.95 -6.00
N GLY A 430 26.59 6.40 -6.78
CA GLY A 430 27.03 4.99 -6.76
C GLY A 430 28.43 4.77 -6.15
N TRP A 431 29.00 5.77 -5.47
CA TRP A 431 30.39 5.77 -5.00
C TRP A 431 30.68 4.57 -4.07
N PRO A 432 31.84 3.89 -4.20
CA PRO A 432 33.00 4.22 -5.03
C PRO A 432 33.03 3.48 -6.38
N GLY A 433 31.89 3.31 -7.07
CA GLY A 433 31.89 2.80 -8.46
C GLY A 433 32.37 1.36 -8.65
N ARG A 434 32.36 0.54 -7.59
CA ARG A 434 32.76 -0.88 -7.63
C ARG A 434 31.64 -1.87 -7.31
N ASN A 435 30.55 -1.38 -6.71
CA ASN A 435 29.44 -2.21 -6.22
C ASN A 435 28.14 -1.98 -7.00
N ALA A 436 27.70 -0.73 -7.12
CA ALA A 436 26.45 -0.38 -7.81
C ALA A 436 26.37 -0.99 -9.22
N ARG A 437 25.28 -1.69 -9.53
CA ARG A 437 25.09 -2.36 -10.82
C ARG A 437 24.66 -1.39 -11.92
N GLY A 438 23.91 -0.35 -11.59
CA GLY A 438 23.61 0.72 -12.53
C GLY A 438 22.17 1.20 -12.54
N ILE A 439 21.90 2.09 -13.48
CA ILE A 439 20.58 2.63 -13.82
C ILE A 439 20.31 2.27 -15.29
N THR A 440 19.26 1.49 -15.54
CA THR A 440 18.91 0.95 -16.86
C THR A 440 17.45 1.15 -17.21
N ASN A 441 17.14 1.31 -18.50
CA ASN A 441 15.77 1.43 -19.05
C ASN A 441 14.89 2.49 -18.35
N SER A 442 15.50 3.52 -17.75
CA SER A 442 14.89 4.41 -16.76
C SER A 442 14.69 5.83 -17.29
N ILE A 443 13.91 6.63 -16.56
CA ILE A 443 13.63 8.05 -16.85
C ILE A 443 14.10 8.91 -15.68
N ILE A 444 14.79 10.00 -16.00
CA ILE A 444 15.14 11.12 -15.11
C ILE A 444 14.68 12.39 -15.84
N HIS A 445 13.78 13.17 -15.25
CA HIS A 445 13.18 14.34 -15.91
C HIS A 445 12.90 15.48 -14.91
N ASP A 446 12.98 16.73 -15.37
CA ASP A 446 12.76 17.94 -14.54
C ASP A 446 13.67 17.95 -13.30
N VAL A 447 14.92 18.33 -13.52
CA VAL A 447 15.98 18.35 -12.51
C VAL A 447 16.54 19.77 -12.39
N SER A 448 16.14 20.49 -11.34
CA SER A 448 16.33 21.94 -11.26
C SER A 448 17.78 22.38 -10.97
N LYS A 449 18.57 21.57 -10.25
CA LYS A 449 19.96 21.89 -9.89
C LYS A 449 20.76 20.67 -9.43
N GLY A 450 22.08 20.79 -9.50
CA GLY A 450 23.03 19.83 -8.92
C GLY A 450 23.81 19.01 -9.94
N PRO A 451 24.90 18.33 -9.50
CA PRO A 451 25.53 17.27 -10.28
C PRO A 451 24.61 16.04 -10.34
N LEU A 452 24.43 15.44 -11.52
CA LEU A 452 23.43 14.38 -11.66
C LEU A 452 23.89 12.99 -11.19
N LEU A 453 25.07 12.54 -11.60
CA LEU A 453 25.54 11.15 -11.49
C LEU A 453 26.93 11.08 -10.85
N GLU A 454 27.23 10.05 -10.08
CA GLU A 454 28.59 9.70 -9.63
C GLU A 454 28.68 8.18 -9.42
N GLY A 455 29.84 7.56 -9.63
CA GLY A 455 30.08 6.19 -9.17
C GLY A 455 29.27 5.09 -9.88
N PHE A 456 28.80 5.28 -11.12
CA PHE A 456 28.10 4.23 -11.88
C PHE A 456 28.98 3.62 -12.98
N ALA A 457 30.10 2.99 -12.61
CA ALA A 457 30.99 2.33 -13.57
C ALA A 457 30.49 0.93 -14.01
N THR A 458 30.78 0.57 -15.27
CA THR A 458 30.60 -0.78 -15.82
C THR A 458 31.58 -1.79 -15.23
N GLY A 459 31.24 -3.08 -15.29
CA GLY A 459 32.13 -4.18 -14.92
C GLY A 459 31.37 -5.35 -14.31
N THR A 460 31.94 -5.96 -13.27
CA THR A 460 31.28 -6.99 -12.44
C THR A 460 31.33 -6.64 -10.96
N THR A 461 30.44 -7.26 -10.20
CA THR A 461 30.39 -7.30 -8.74
C THR A 461 29.89 -8.69 -8.30
N THR A 462 29.65 -8.94 -7.02
CA THR A 462 29.02 -10.19 -6.53
C THR A 462 27.79 -9.94 -5.68
N ASP A 463 26.81 -10.85 -5.75
CA ASP A 463 25.68 -10.91 -4.82
C ASP A 463 26.12 -11.43 -3.42
N LEU A 464 25.16 -11.79 -2.56
CA LEU A 464 25.47 -12.35 -1.25
C LEU A 464 25.98 -13.81 -1.31
N ASP A 465 25.58 -14.56 -2.33
CA ASP A 465 25.95 -15.98 -2.49
C ASP A 465 27.32 -16.15 -3.20
N GLY A 466 27.88 -15.05 -3.72
CA GLY A 466 29.16 -14.99 -4.42
C GLY A 466 29.05 -15.07 -5.95
N ASN A 467 27.85 -15.11 -6.52
CA ASN A 467 27.66 -15.16 -7.97
C ASN A 467 28.09 -13.85 -8.63
N SER A 468 28.72 -13.93 -9.80
CA SER A 468 29.13 -12.77 -10.57
C SER A 468 27.92 -12.05 -11.17
N MET A 469 27.75 -10.78 -10.82
CA MET A 469 26.71 -9.90 -11.36
C MET A 469 27.31 -8.82 -12.26
N THR A 470 26.70 -8.61 -13.42
CA THR A 470 27.05 -7.48 -14.31
C THR A 470 26.72 -6.14 -13.66
N ARG A 471 27.65 -5.19 -13.81
CA ARG A 471 27.43 -3.75 -13.64
C ARG A 471 27.36 -3.10 -15.02
N PHE A 472 26.22 -2.49 -15.33
CA PHE A 472 25.86 -1.85 -16.59
C PHE A 472 26.24 -0.37 -16.65
N GLY A 473 26.51 0.26 -15.50
CA GLY A 473 26.70 1.70 -15.41
C GLY A 473 25.40 2.47 -15.64
N VAL A 474 25.41 3.49 -16.48
CA VAL A 474 24.19 4.20 -16.92
C VAL A 474 23.94 3.90 -18.40
N ASP A 475 22.92 3.08 -18.68
CA ASP A 475 22.67 2.53 -20.02
C ASP A 475 21.17 2.54 -20.36
N THR A 476 20.79 3.09 -21.53
CA THR A 476 19.39 3.19 -21.95
C THR A 476 18.55 4.01 -20.96
N VAL A 477 18.95 5.27 -20.72
CA VAL A 477 18.27 6.19 -19.79
C VAL A 477 17.80 7.43 -20.54
N ASN A 478 16.55 7.83 -20.32
CA ASN A 478 16.05 9.13 -20.78
C ASN A 478 16.40 10.18 -19.73
N ILE A 479 17.22 11.16 -20.07
CA ILE A 479 17.57 12.30 -19.22
C ILE A 479 17.01 13.54 -19.90
N ASP A 480 16.03 14.18 -19.29
CA ASP A 480 15.25 15.26 -19.90
C ASP A 480 15.02 16.42 -18.91
N ASP A 481 14.76 17.62 -19.42
CA ASP A 481 14.70 18.89 -18.67
C ASP A 481 15.73 19.00 -17.52
N PHE A 482 17.01 18.86 -17.88
CA PHE A 482 18.15 18.94 -16.97
C PHE A 482 19.12 20.03 -17.42
N SER A 483 19.35 21.02 -16.56
CA SER A 483 20.21 22.18 -16.82
C SER A 483 21.54 22.17 -16.05
N GLY A 484 21.77 21.15 -15.20
CA GLY A 484 22.98 21.00 -14.40
C GLY A 484 24.14 20.32 -15.13
N ALA A 485 25.16 19.92 -14.35
CA ALA A 485 26.32 19.21 -14.86
C ALA A 485 26.21 17.70 -14.60
N MET A 486 26.65 16.86 -15.54
CA MET A 486 26.99 15.49 -15.20
C MET A 486 28.34 15.50 -14.48
N ALA A 487 28.34 15.19 -13.18
CA ALA A 487 29.54 14.56 -12.61
C ALA A 487 29.68 13.17 -13.26
N LEU A 488 30.93 12.74 -13.46
CA LEU A 488 31.25 11.49 -14.16
C LEU A 488 32.37 10.71 -13.44
N ASP A 489 32.77 11.15 -12.25
CA ASP A 489 33.81 10.51 -11.46
C ASP A 489 33.39 9.08 -11.08
N SER A 490 34.23 8.12 -11.45
CA SER A 490 33.94 6.68 -11.34
C SER A 490 32.62 6.23 -11.99
N SER A 491 32.14 6.94 -13.03
CA SER A 491 30.93 6.59 -13.80
C SER A 491 31.27 6.13 -15.23
N THR A 492 30.43 5.25 -15.77
CA THR A 492 30.41 4.87 -17.18
C THR A 492 29.01 5.11 -17.73
N VAL A 493 28.87 6.13 -18.56
CA VAL A 493 27.59 6.53 -19.15
C VAL A 493 27.59 6.19 -20.64
N ASN A 494 26.63 5.36 -21.07
CA ASN A 494 26.49 4.99 -22.47
C ASN A 494 25.76 6.09 -23.24
N THR A 495 26.51 7.13 -23.62
CA THR A 495 26.01 8.31 -24.34
C THR A 495 25.28 7.98 -25.65
N THR A 496 25.60 6.85 -26.29
CA THR A 496 24.91 6.39 -27.51
C THR A 496 23.49 5.87 -27.28
N LYS A 497 23.11 5.61 -26.02
CA LYS A 497 21.79 5.15 -25.60
C LYS A 497 21.09 6.12 -24.64
N LEU A 498 21.64 7.30 -24.39
CA LEU A 498 20.88 8.36 -23.74
C LEU A 498 19.83 8.91 -24.71
N THR A 499 18.65 9.25 -24.19
CA THR A 499 17.66 10.04 -24.94
C THR A 499 17.27 11.29 -24.15
N TYR A 500 16.95 12.34 -24.89
CA TYR A 500 16.55 13.66 -24.38
C TYR A 500 15.17 13.96 -24.98
N ILE A 501 14.20 13.15 -24.58
CA ILE A 501 12.82 13.20 -25.09
C ILE A 501 11.94 13.56 -23.91
N ASP A 502 11.19 14.66 -24.03
CA ASP A 502 10.11 15.01 -23.10
C ASP A 502 9.21 13.77 -22.89
N PRO A 503 9.23 13.17 -21.68
CA PRO A 503 8.46 11.98 -21.41
C PRO A 503 7.00 12.33 -21.12
N MET A 504 6.70 13.59 -20.76
CA MET A 504 5.40 14.03 -20.29
C MET A 504 4.43 14.21 -21.45
N TRP A 505 3.26 13.59 -21.33
CA TRP A 505 2.22 13.78 -22.32
C TRP A 505 1.56 15.15 -22.16
N SER A 506 1.43 15.87 -23.27
CA SER A 506 0.67 17.12 -23.34
C SER A 506 0.01 17.27 -24.71
N THR A 507 -0.87 18.25 -24.91
CA THR A 507 -1.41 18.51 -26.27
C THR A 507 -0.34 19.03 -27.24
N SER A 508 0.81 19.48 -26.73
CA SER A 508 2.02 19.85 -27.50
C SER A 508 2.97 18.66 -27.72
N ASN A 509 3.04 17.71 -26.78
CA ASN A 509 3.75 16.44 -26.90
C ASN A 509 2.78 15.25 -26.76
N PRO A 510 1.97 14.96 -27.80
CA PRO A 510 1.03 13.82 -27.76
C PRO A 510 1.75 12.46 -27.77
N THR A 511 3.06 12.46 -28.05
CA THR A 511 3.98 11.32 -28.04
C THR A 511 4.60 11.01 -26.67
N GLY A 512 4.42 11.88 -25.66
CA GLY A 512 4.85 11.63 -24.29
C GLY A 512 4.21 10.36 -23.72
N GLY A 513 5.03 9.51 -23.09
CA GLY A 513 4.60 8.23 -22.51
C GLY A 513 3.99 8.39 -21.12
N MET A 514 4.47 9.36 -20.34
CA MET A 514 4.02 9.66 -18.98
C MET A 514 2.80 10.57 -19.04
N ARG A 515 1.62 9.94 -19.12
CA ARG A 515 0.32 10.64 -19.10
C ARG A 515 -0.16 10.99 -17.71
N TYR A 516 0.12 10.11 -16.74
CA TYR A 516 -0.46 10.18 -15.41
C TYR A 516 0.57 9.78 -14.37
N LEU A 517 1.01 10.76 -13.58
CA LEU A 517 1.63 10.51 -12.28
C LEU A 517 0.56 10.77 -11.22
N VAL A 518 -0.29 9.76 -11.10
CA VAL A 518 -1.53 9.74 -10.32
C VAL A 518 -2.47 10.93 -10.63
N ARG A 519 -3.21 10.78 -11.73
CA ARG A 519 -4.56 11.34 -11.88
C ARG A 519 -5.34 10.43 -12.83
N MET A 520 -6.40 9.77 -12.35
CA MET A 520 -7.22 8.92 -13.22
C MET A 520 -8.30 9.76 -13.89
N GLU A 521 -8.05 10.14 -15.15
CA GLU A 521 -9.10 10.59 -16.05
C GLU A 521 -10.08 9.43 -16.31
N ALA A 522 -11.38 9.74 -16.27
CA ALA A 522 -12.46 8.81 -16.64
C ALA A 522 -12.20 8.20 -18.04
N ASN A 523 -12.47 6.91 -18.20
CA ASN A 523 -12.28 6.15 -19.46
C ASN A 523 -10.82 5.97 -19.96
N SER A 524 -9.80 6.25 -19.15
CA SER A 524 -8.39 6.05 -19.54
C SER A 524 -8.04 4.56 -19.77
N ASN A 525 -7.60 4.19 -20.99
CA ASN A 525 -7.21 2.81 -21.31
C ASN A 525 -5.67 2.63 -21.33
N MET A 526 -5.16 1.86 -20.37
CA MET A 526 -3.71 1.63 -20.16
C MET A 526 -3.19 0.44 -20.99
N SER A 527 -3.19 0.55 -22.33
CA SER A 527 -2.78 -0.55 -23.24
C SER A 527 -1.35 -0.44 -23.80
N GLY A 528 -0.57 0.57 -23.38
CA GLY A 528 0.76 0.86 -23.96
C GLY A 528 1.86 -0.15 -23.65
N LYS A 529 2.67 -0.47 -24.67
CA LYS A 529 3.95 -1.18 -24.51
C LYS A 529 5.13 -0.19 -24.51
N ALA A 530 6.15 -0.49 -23.71
CA ALA A 530 7.44 0.20 -23.72
C ALA A 530 8.28 -0.14 -24.96
N LYS A 531 9.37 0.60 -25.19
CA LYS A 531 10.23 0.45 -26.39
C LYS A 531 10.88 -0.94 -26.50
N ASP A 532 11.08 -1.64 -25.39
CA ASP A 532 11.60 -3.02 -25.34
C ASP A 532 10.53 -4.11 -25.60
N LYS A 533 9.27 -3.69 -25.84
CA LYS A 533 8.06 -4.50 -26.06
C LYS A 533 7.47 -5.16 -24.80
N LYS A 534 7.96 -4.87 -23.59
CA LYS A 534 7.22 -5.14 -22.35
C LYS A 534 6.05 -4.14 -22.19
N THR A 535 5.13 -4.40 -21.28
CA THR A 535 3.98 -3.52 -20.99
C THR A 535 4.32 -2.47 -19.95
N PHE A 536 4.05 -1.19 -20.21
CA PHE A 536 3.85 -0.22 -19.13
C PHE A 536 2.61 -0.63 -18.35
N GLY A 537 2.70 -0.72 -17.01
CA GLY A 537 1.53 -0.98 -16.15
C GLY A 537 0.73 -2.24 -16.52
N LYS A 538 1.39 -3.41 -16.58
CA LYS A 538 0.71 -4.70 -16.78
C LYS A 538 -0.45 -4.83 -15.78
N LYS A 539 -1.68 -5.09 -16.25
CA LYS A 539 -2.86 -5.22 -15.36
C LYS A 539 -2.59 -6.27 -14.29
N ILE A 540 -3.03 -6.00 -13.05
CA ILE A 540 -2.86 -6.88 -11.89
C ILE A 540 -3.27 -8.34 -12.23
N LYS A 541 -4.39 -8.49 -12.93
CA LYS A 541 -4.95 -9.77 -13.38
C LYS A 541 -4.01 -10.62 -14.26
N ASP A 542 -3.10 -9.98 -15.00
CA ASP A 542 -2.31 -10.65 -16.04
C ASP A 542 -0.89 -11.00 -15.55
N ILE A 543 -0.49 -10.61 -14.33
CA ILE A 543 0.87 -10.84 -13.81
C ILE A 543 1.11 -12.31 -13.46
N SER A 544 0.21 -12.97 -12.73
CA SER A 544 0.31 -14.40 -12.42
C SER A 544 -1.05 -15.01 -12.05
N ASN A 545 -1.33 -16.21 -12.59
CA ASN A 545 -2.39 -17.10 -12.07
C ASN A 545 -1.90 -17.80 -10.79
N ASP A 546 -1.55 -17.00 -9.77
CA ASP A 546 -1.03 -17.49 -8.50
C ASP A 546 -1.84 -16.82 -7.39
N THR A 547 -2.93 -17.51 -7.01
CA THR A 547 -3.95 -17.07 -6.04
C THR A 547 -3.45 -17.18 -4.59
N SER A 548 -2.14 -16.97 -4.39
CA SER A 548 -1.37 -17.52 -3.29
C SER A 548 -1.17 -16.54 -2.14
N THR A 549 -1.92 -16.78 -1.08
CA THR A 549 -1.39 -16.56 0.27
C THR A 549 -0.15 -17.44 0.48
N LEU A 550 1.02 -16.88 0.82
CA LEU A 550 2.32 -17.51 1.21
C LEU A 550 2.81 -18.77 0.45
N TYR A 551 2.00 -19.82 0.43
CA TYR A 551 2.19 -21.19 -0.05
C TYR A 551 2.98 -21.36 -1.37
N SER A 552 2.82 -20.47 -2.36
CA SER A 552 3.53 -20.61 -3.66
C SER A 552 4.97 -20.09 -3.67
N LEU A 553 5.41 -19.35 -2.63
CA LEU A 553 6.77 -18.82 -2.51
C LEU A 553 7.84 -19.93 -2.56
N ASN A 554 7.46 -21.16 -2.22
CA ASN A 554 8.32 -22.35 -2.22
C ASN A 554 8.87 -22.77 -3.61
N LYS A 555 8.47 -22.18 -4.76
CA LYS A 555 8.94 -22.66 -6.09
C LYS A 555 9.31 -21.65 -7.18
N ASN A 556 8.69 -20.47 -7.29
CA ASN A 556 8.59 -19.78 -8.59
C ASN A 556 9.37 -18.45 -8.78
N ILE A 557 10.25 -18.04 -7.85
CA ILE A 557 10.96 -16.73 -7.94
C ILE A 557 11.94 -16.63 -9.14
N ILE A 558 12.37 -17.77 -9.72
CA ILE A 558 13.56 -17.84 -10.60
C ILE A 558 13.24 -17.79 -12.11
N SER A 559 11.99 -17.99 -12.57
CA SER A 559 11.69 -18.28 -13.98
C SER A 559 10.64 -17.37 -14.66
N SER A 560 11.05 -16.17 -15.11
CA SER A 560 10.40 -15.46 -16.24
C SER A 560 11.22 -14.30 -16.83
N ALA A 561 12.48 -14.56 -17.17
CA ALA A 561 13.18 -13.74 -18.16
C ALA A 561 12.77 -14.18 -19.58
N GLU A 562 12.57 -13.22 -20.49
CA GLU A 562 12.11 -13.41 -21.89
C GLU A 562 10.65 -13.95 -22.03
N LYS A 563 9.88 -13.73 -23.12
CA LYS A 563 10.18 -13.19 -24.47
C LYS A 563 8.92 -12.61 -25.15
N SER A 564 9.10 -11.51 -25.91
CA SER A 564 8.34 -11.07 -27.11
C SER A 564 6.82 -11.28 -27.27
N ALA A 565 6.08 -10.20 -27.59
CA ALA A 565 4.84 -10.27 -28.37
C ALA A 565 4.68 -9.08 -29.35
N VAL A 566 4.19 -9.36 -30.56
CA VAL A 566 4.12 -8.46 -31.74
C VAL A 566 3.06 -7.34 -31.58
N SER A 567 3.00 -6.43 -32.57
CA SER A 567 2.20 -5.21 -32.66
C SER A 567 0.79 -5.41 -33.25
N GLY A 568 -0.15 -4.56 -32.83
CA GLY A 568 -1.42 -4.25 -33.49
C GLY A 568 -1.85 -2.83 -33.09
N SER A 569 -2.42 -2.06 -34.01
CA SER A 569 -2.74 -0.63 -33.83
C SER A 569 -4.25 -0.36 -33.80
N ILE A 570 -4.65 0.84 -33.32
CA ILE A 570 -5.78 1.68 -33.80
C ILE A 570 -5.83 3.00 -32.99
N ASN A 571 -6.41 4.05 -33.57
CA ASN A 571 -6.40 5.44 -33.07
C ASN A 571 -7.77 5.85 -32.47
N ASN A 572 -7.83 6.86 -31.57
CA ASN A 572 -8.34 8.22 -31.89
C ASN A 572 -8.47 9.20 -30.69
N THR A 573 -8.53 10.49 -31.07
CA THR A 573 -9.05 11.73 -30.41
C THR A 573 -10.13 11.57 -29.33
N GLU A 574 -10.43 12.50 -28.41
CA GLU A 574 -9.91 13.78 -27.85
C GLU A 574 -11.10 14.43 -27.07
N VAL A 575 -10.84 15.37 -26.15
CA VAL A 575 -11.54 16.68 -25.91
C VAL A 575 -11.41 17.13 -24.44
N ARG A 576 -11.44 18.45 -24.18
CA ARG A 576 -11.02 19.15 -22.93
C ARG A 576 -12.20 19.70 -22.09
N GLY A 577 -11.94 19.99 -20.81
CA GLY A 577 -12.77 20.87 -19.94
C GLY A 577 -12.02 21.39 -18.69
N GLN A 578 -12.33 22.59 -18.18
CA GLN A 578 -11.62 23.26 -17.06
C GLN A 578 -12.59 23.72 -15.94
N PHE A 579 -12.09 23.91 -14.70
CA PHE A 579 -12.08 25.19 -13.92
C PHE A 579 -12.01 25.05 -12.37
N THR A 580 -11.22 25.96 -11.77
CA THR A 580 -11.19 26.67 -10.45
C THR A 580 -12.36 26.51 -9.43
N THR A 581 -12.28 26.73 -8.08
CA THR A 581 -11.25 27.22 -7.09
C THR A 581 -11.77 27.17 -5.62
N LEU A 582 -10.89 27.30 -4.60
CA LEU A 582 -11.13 27.66 -3.15
C LEU A 582 -11.93 26.63 -2.28
N ALA A 583 -11.92 26.59 -0.92
CA ALA A 583 -10.90 26.93 0.12
C ALA A 583 -11.33 26.46 1.55
N THR A 584 -10.35 26.21 2.44
CA THR A 584 -10.37 26.21 3.94
C THR A 584 -11.33 25.31 4.77
N ALA A 585 -10.71 24.32 5.45
CA ALA A 585 -10.83 23.93 6.88
C ALA A 585 -12.19 23.59 7.56
N ASP A 586 -12.33 22.34 8.04
CA ASP A 586 -12.37 21.99 9.49
C ASP A 586 -12.24 20.46 9.73
N LEU A 587 -11.68 20.01 10.86
CA LEU A 587 -11.34 18.58 11.11
C LEU A 587 -12.34 17.87 12.05
N ASN A 588 -13.06 16.84 11.55
CA ASN A 588 -13.92 15.99 12.40
C ASN A 588 -14.06 14.53 11.89
N MET A 589 -13.93 13.54 12.78
CA MET A 589 -13.78 12.10 12.42
C MET A 589 -15.08 11.36 12.00
N ARG A 590 -16.14 12.07 11.60
CA ARG A 590 -17.29 11.47 10.89
C ARG A 590 -17.24 11.67 9.37
N THR A 591 -16.30 12.48 8.90
CA THR A 591 -16.09 12.85 7.50
C THR A 591 -14.60 12.76 7.15
N TYR A 592 -13.97 11.66 7.58
CA TYR A 592 -12.63 11.24 7.19
C TYR A 592 -12.67 9.74 6.84
N ASP A 593 -12.90 9.27 5.61
CA ASP A 593 -13.05 9.86 4.26
C ASP A 593 -11.97 10.85 3.80
N ILE A 594 -11.05 10.41 2.95
CA ILE A 594 -9.88 11.19 2.54
C ILE A 594 -10.28 12.20 1.46
N ILE A 595 -11.09 13.19 1.83
CA ILE A 595 -11.76 14.13 0.93
C ILE A 595 -10.77 15.12 0.29
N ASP A 596 -9.61 15.42 0.91
CA ASP A 596 -8.55 16.19 0.23
C ASP A 596 -7.78 15.38 -0.86
N LEU A 597 -8.25 14.16 -1.20
CA LEU A 597 -8.01 13.59 -2.53
C LEU A 597 -8.87 14.24 -3.63
N ASP A 598 -9.73 15.25 -3.38
CA ASP A 598 -10.60 15.84 -4.42
C ASP A 598 -9.88 16.70 -5.48
N ARG A 599 -8.58 17.00 -5.30
CA ARG A 599 -7.71 17.46 -6.42
C ARG A 599 -7.29 16.30 -7.33
N LEU A 600 -7.33 15.10 -6.78
CA LEU A 600 -7.02 13.79 -7.34
C LEU A 600 -8.32 13.06 -7.75
N ARG A 601 -9.27 13.78 -8.36
CA ARG A 601 -10.58 13.27 -8.79
C ARG A 601 -10.48 11.90 -9.49
N PHE A 602 -10.91 10.86 -8.78
CA PHE A 602 -11.15 9.54 -9.35
C PHE A 602 -12.56 9.49 -9.96
N ALA A 603 -12.73 10.14 -11.12
CA ALA A 603 -13.94 10.01 -11.92
C ALA A 603 -13.99 8.63 -12.59
N THR A 604 -15.19 8.04 -12.67
CA THR A 604 -15.47 6.66 -13.11
C THR A 604 -15.03 6.36 -14.55
#